data_AF-A0A7S1IZI6-F1
#
_entry.id   AF-A0A7S1IZI6-F1
#
_cell.length_a   1.000
_cell.length_b   1.000
_cell.length_c   1.000
_cell.angle_alpha   90.00
_cell.angle_beta   90.00
_cell.angle_gamma   90.00
#
_symmetry.space_group_name_H-M   'P 1'
#
loop_
_entity.id
_entity.type
_entity.pdbx_description
1 polymer ?
#
loop_
_entity_poly.entity_id
_entity_poly.type
_entity_poly.pdbx_seq_one_letter_code
_entity_poly.pdbx_strand_id
1 'polypeptide(L)'
;FSWARRLFVCVRAMRRKAGVAGIQANAVALQRMKEQGQALKEANMATLQAQVAVFRDNLEQFAVKHKTEINRNPELRQQFHCMCATLGVDPLASKRGFWAELLGYGDFYYGLAVQTIEVCLSTRKHNGGLMPLR
;
A
#
# COMPACT_ATOMS: atom_id res chain seq x y z
N PHE A 1 -9.19 -88.56 23.78
CA PHE A 1 -9.50 -88.09 25.15
C PHE A 1 -8.67 -86.86 25.46
N SER A 2 -9.35 -85.79 25.93
CA SER A 2 -8.83 -84.69 26.75
C SER A 2 -7.72 -83.82 26.15
N TRP A 3 -8.04 -82.67 25.56
CA TRP A 3 -8.25 -81.37 26.21
C TRP A 3 -7.00 -80.71 26.82
N ALA A 4 -6.81 -79.46 26.37
CA ALA A 4 -6.23 -78.32 27.05
C ALA A 4 -4.70 -78.24 27.20
N ARG A 5 -4.11 -77.30 26.44
CA ARG A 5 -3.10 -76.37 26.99
C ARG A 5 -3.15 -75.02 26.26
N ARG A 6 -3.78 -74.07 26.97
CA ARG A 6 -3.40 -72.66 27.12
C ARG A 6 -3.46 -71.78 25.87
N LEU A 7 -4.63 -71.16 25.70
CA LEU A 7 -4.69 -69.72 25.48
C LEU A 7 -3.88 -69.02 26.60
N PHE A 8 -2.80 -68.31 26.26
CA PHE A 8 -2.51 -66.96 26.78
C PHE A 8 -1.24 -66.36 26.13
N VAL A 9 -1.50 -65.37 25.26
CA VAL A 9 -0.85 -64.04 25.16
C VAL A 9 0.66 -63.97 24.85
N CYS A 10 0.97 -63.49 23.65
CA CYS A 10 1.73 -62.25 23.53
C CYS A 10 1.22 -61.46 22.32
N VAL A 11 0.48 -60.40 22.62
CA VAL A 11 0.08 -59.34 21.69
C VAL A 11 1.30 -58.96 20.86
N ARG A 12 1.33 -59.38 19.57
CA ARG A 12 2.27 -58.83 18.60
C ARG A 12 1.95 -57.33 18.57
N ALA A 13 2.85 -56.54 19.12
CA ALA A 13 2.68 -55.13 19.36
C ALA A 13 2.28 -54.39 18.07
N MET A 14 0.97 -54.22 17.83
CA MET A 14 0.46 -53.06 17.09
C MET A 14 0.53 -51.86 18.03
N ARG A 15 1.74 -51.49 18.42
CA ARG A 15 1.99 -50.26 19.17
C ARG A 15 2.88 -49.38 18.30
N ARG A 16 2.37 -48.17 18.04
CA ARG A 16 2.99 -47.01 17.39
C ARG A 16 2.87 -47.00 15.86
N LYS A 17 1.70 -46.57 15.35
CA LYS A 17 1.55 -45.91 14.03
C LYS A 17 0.14 -45.33 13.77
N ALA A 18 -0.89 -45.69 14.54
CA ALA A 18 -2.15 -44.96 14.56
C ALA A 18 -1.95 -43.61 15.28
N GLY A 19 -1.70 -42.53 14.54
CA GLY A 19 -1.45 -41.19 15.06
C GLY A 19 -0.36 -40.44 14.31
N VAL A 20 0.77 -41.10 14.00
CA VAL A 20 1.89 -40.49 13.26
C VAL A 20 1.51 -40.18 11.82
N ALA A 21 0.77 -41.08 11.17
CA ALA A 21 0.26 -40.86 9.81
C ALA A 21 -0.73 -39.68 9.74
N GLY A 22 -1.55 -39.47 10.78
CA GLY A 22 -2.45 -38.32 10.88
C GLY A 22 -1.69 -37.01 11.10
N ILE A 23 -0.64 -37.01 11.91
CA ILE A 23 0.24 -35.84 12.11
C ILE A 23 0.99 -35.50 10.81
N GLN A 24 1.53 -36.49 10.10
CA GLN A 24 2.17 -36.27 8.80
C GLN A 24 1.16 -35.76 7.75
N ALA A 25 -0.04 -36.35 7.68
CA ALA A 25 -1.09 -35.91 6.77
C ALA A 25 -1.54 -34.47 7.08
N ASN A 26 -1.68 -34.12 8.36
CA ASN A 26 -1.97 -32.76 8.80
C ASN A 26 -0.83 -31.80 8.46
N ALA A 27 0.43 -32.20 8.65
CA ALA A 27 1.59 -31.39 8.29
C ALA A 27 1.65 -31.12 6.78
N VAL A 28 1.38 -32.13 5.95
CA VAL A 28 1.31 -32.00 4.49
C VAL A 28 0.12 -31.14 4.06
N ALA A 29 -1.05 -31.29 4.69
CA ALA A 29 -2.21 -30.43 4.42
C ALA A 29 -1.91 -28.97 4.77
N LEU A 30 -1.23 -28.72 5.89
CA LEU A 30 -0.88 -27.37 6.35
C LEU A 30 0.20 -26.72 5.45
N GLN A 31 1.15 -27.51 4.93
CA GLN A 31 2.09 -27.06 3.89
C GLN A 31 1.35 -26.67 2.60
N ARG A 32 0.43 -27.51 2.11
CA ARG A 32 -0.38 -27.21 0.92
C ARG A 32 -1.24 -25.95 1.10
N MET A 33 -1.86 -25.77 2.26
CA MET A 33 -2.63 -24.56 2.58
C MET A 33 -1.75 -23.30 2.61
N LYS A 34 -0.50 -23.41 3.07
CA LYS A 34 0.48 -22.31 3.05
C LYS A 34 0.88 -21.95 1.61
N GLU A 35 1.23 -22.95 0.80
CA GLU A 35 1.61 -22.75 -0.61
C GLU A 35 0.45 -22.14 -1.41
N GLN A 36 -0.76 -22.67 -1.25
CA GLN A 36 -1.96 -22.11 -1.89
C GLN A 36 -2.26 -20.69 -1.40
N GLY A 37 -2.06 -20.42 -0.11
CA GLY A 37 -2.19 -19.08 0.46
C GLY A 37 -1.15 -18.09 -0.07
N GLN A 38 0.08 -18.55 -0.34
CA GLN A 38 1.12 -17.74 -0.98
C GLN A 38 0.77 -17.44 -2.43
N ALA A 39 0.40 -18.45 -3.22
CA ALA A 39 0.00 -18.27 -4.61
C ALA A 39 -1.20 -17.31 -4.76
N LEU A 40 -2.19 -17.40 -3.85
CA LEU A 40 -3.32 -16.48 -3.84
C LEU A 40 -2.89 -15.04 -3.50
N LYS A 41 -1.99 -14.86 -2.53
CA LYS A 41 -1.45 -13.54 -2.19
C LYS A 41 -0.71 -12.92 -3.37
N GLU A 42 0.10 -13.70 -4.08
CA GLU A 42 0.85 -13.25 -5.24
C GLU A 42 -0.07 -12.83 -6.39
N ALA A 43 -1.11 -13.65 -6.69
CA ALA A 43 -2.12 -13.30 -7.69
C ALA A 43 -2.88 -12.02 -7.34
N ASN A 44 -3.25 -11.86 -6.06
CA ASN A 44 -3.91 -10.65 -5.57
C ASN A 44 -2.98 -9.43 -5.65
N MET A 45 -1.71 -9.56 -5.29
CA MET A 45 -0.72 -8.49 -5.39
C MET A 45 -0.52 -8.03 -6.83
N ALA A 46 -0.39 -8.96 -7.78
CA ALA A 46 -0.26 -8.61 -9.21
C ALA A 46 -1.47 -7.83 -9.72
N THR A 47 -2.68 -8.23 -9.29
CA THR A 47 -3.93 -7.54 -9.65
C THR A 47 -3.98 -6.12 -9.06
N LEU A 48 -3.58 -5.96 -7.79
CA LEU A 48 -3.50 -4.64 -7.14
C LEU A 48 -2.48 -3.72 -7.81
N GLN A 49 -1.32 -4.25 -8.19
CA GLN A 49 -0.30 -3.48 -8.92
C GLN A 49 -0.82 -2.97 -10.28
N ALA A 50 -1.54 -3.82 -11.01
CA ALA A 50 -2.16 -3.42 -12.28
C ALA A 50 -3.22 -2.32 -12.07
N GLN A 51 -4.04 -2.41 -11.02
CA GLN A 51 -5.03 -1.38 -10.70
C GLN A 51 -4.39 -0.04 -10.31
N VAL A 52 -3.29 -0.06 -9.56
CA VAL A 52 -2.54 1.15 -9.21
C VAL A 52 -1.95 1.80 -10.47
N ALA A 53 -1.48 1.02 -11.44
CA ALA A 53 -0.99 1.55 -12.71
C ALA A 53 -2.10 2.25 -13.50
N VAL A 54 -3.25 1.60 -13.69
CA VAL A 54 -4.41 2.21 -14.37
C VAL A 54 -4.89 3.47 -13.66
N PHE A 55 -4.90 3.47 -12.33
CA PHE A 55 -5.29 4.65 -11.56
C PHE A 55 -4.30 5.81 -11.75
N ARG A 56 -3.00 5.54 -11.81
CA ARG A 56 -1.97 6.56 -12.09
C ARG A 56 -2.19 7.22 -13.46
N ASP A 57 -2.45 6.43 -14.49
CA ASP A 57 -2.70 6.93 -15.85
C ASP A 57 -3.97 7.78 -15.90
N ASN A 58 -5.03 7.36 -15.21
CA ASN A 58 -6.27 8.14 -15.13
C ASN A 58 -6.07 9.46 -14.36
N LEU A 59 -5.31 9.42 -13.27
CA LEU A 59 -5.00 10.60 -12.47
C LEU A 59 -4.11 11.58 -13.26
N GLU A 60 -3.22 11.05 -14.11
CA GLU A 60 -2.41 11.81 -15.04
C GLU A 60 -3.28 12.58 -16.04
N GLN A 61 -4.16 11.87 -16.74
CA GLN A 61 -5.07 12.47 -17.71
C GLN A 61 -6.00 13.49 -17.05
N PHE A 62 -6.50 13.18 -15.86
CA PHE A 62 -7.32 14.11 -15.08
C PHE A 62 -6.56 15.40 -14.78
N ALA A 63 -5.32 15.28 -14.33
CA ALA A 63 -4.54 16.44 -13.94
C ALA A 63 -4.15 17.31 -15.14
N VAL A 64 -3.82 16.72 -16.30
CA VAL A 64 -3.56 17.48 -17.53
C VAL A 64 -4.83 18.21 -17.99
N LYS A 65 -5.97 17.54 -17.97
CA LYS A 65 -7.26 18.10 -18.41
C LYS A 65 -7.76 19.23 -17.50
N HIS A 66 -7.59 19.09 -16.19
CA HIS A 66 -8.12 20.03 -15.19
C HIS A 66 -7.05 20.96 -14.59
N LYS A 67 -5.86 21.07 -15.20
CA LYS A 67 -4.74 21.89 -14.69
C LYS A 67 -5.15 23.31 -14.29
N THR A 68 -5.88 24.02 -15.16
CA THR A 68 -6.31 25.41 -14.91
C THR A 68 -7.32 25.51 -13.78
N GLU A 69 -8.22 24.52 -13.67
CA GLU A 69 -9.24 24.45 -12.62
C GLU A 69 -8.60 24.17 -11.26
N ILE A 70 -7.63 23.26 -11.22
CA ILE A 70 -6.85 22.96 -10.02
C ILE A 70 -6.03 24.17 -9.53
N ASN A 71 -5.54 24.99 -10.47
CA ASN A 71 -4.84 26.24 -10.12
C ASN A 71 -5.79 27.34 -9.64
N ARG A 72 -7.06 27.34 -10.04
CA ARG A 72 -8.04 28.37 -9.64
C ARG A 72 -8.82 27.98 -8.37
N ASN A 73 -9.22 26.73 -8.24
CA ASN A 73 -10.07 26.24 -7.16
C ASN A 73 -9.24 25.55 -6.04
N PRO A 74 -9.16 26.13 -4.83
CA PRO A 74 -8.41 25.54 -3.73
C PRO A 74 -9.01 24.24 -3.19
N GLU A 75 -10.34 24.05 -3.25
CA GLU A 75 -11.00 22.83 -2.75
C GLU A 75 -10.64 21.63 -3.63
N LEU A 76 -10.72 21.81 -4.95
CA LEU A 76 -10.31 20.79 -5.92
C LEU A 76 -8.83 20.45 -5.77
N ARG A 77 -7.99 21.46 -5.52
CA ARG A 77 -6.55 21.27 -5.26
C ARG A 77 -6.31 20.39 -4.04
N GLN A 78 -7.05 20.62 -2.96
CA GLN A 78 -6.95 19.80 -1.74
C GLN A 78 -7.37 18.35 -1.99
N GLN A 79 -8.50 18.14 -2.68
CA GLN A 79 -8.98 16.79 -3.01
C GLN A 79 -7.98 16.05 -3.91
N PHE A 80 -7.44 16.73 -4.92
CA PHE A 80 -6.39 16.19 -5.78
C PHE A 80 -5.14 15.77 -4.98
N HIS A 81 -4.68 16.63 -4.07
CA HIS A 81 -3.57 16.29 -3.18
C HIS A 81 -3.86 15.08 -2.29
N CYS A 82 -5.09 14.95 -1.77
CA CYS A 82 -5.50 13.80 -0.97
C CYS A 82 -5.45 12.50 -1.78
N MET A 83 -5.86 12.54 -3.05
CA MET A 83 -5.75 11.38 -3.95
C MET A 83 -4.28 10.98 -4.18
N CYS A 84 -3.41 11.96 -4.45
CA CYS A 84 -1.98 11.71 -4.62
C CYS A 84 -1.33 11.13 -3.35
N ALA A 85 -1.64 11.68 -2.18
CA ALA A 85 -1.14 11.22 -0.89
C ALA A 85 -1.56 9.78 -0.57
N THR A 86 -2.78 9.38 -0.95
CA THR A 86 -3.29 8.02 -0.78
C THR A 86 -2.44 6.99 -1.56
N LEU A 87 -1.86 7.38 -2.69
CA LEU A 87 -0.95 6.54 -3.48
C LEU A 87 0.51 6.59 -2.99
N GLY A 88 0.82 7.40 -1.98
CA GLY A 88 2.20 7.70 -1.57
C GLY A 88 2.96 8.51 -2.63
N VAL A 89 2.25 9.27 -3.45
CA VAL A 89 2.83 10.10 -4.51
C VAL A 89 2.68 11.56 -4.09
N ASP A 90 3.80 12.28 -3.99
CA ASP A 90 3.79 13.72 -3.73
C ASP A 90 4.00 14.49 -5.05
N PRO A 91 3.02 15.30 -5.49
CA PRO A 91 3.17 16.12 -6.69
C PRO A 91 4.21 17.25 -6.54
N LEU A 92 4.70 17.54 -5.32
CA LEU A 92 5.67 18.61 -5.04
C LEU A 92 7.11 18.13 -4.80
N ALA A 93 7.31 16.87 -4.40
CA ALA A 93 8.61 16.38 -3.94
C ALA A 93 9.70 16.30 -5.02
N SER A 94 9.38 16.31 -6.32
CA SER A 94 10.38 16.01 -7.35
C SER A 94 10.33 16.94 -8.55
N LYS A 95 11.41 17.72 -8.73
CA LYS A 95 11.71 18.50 -9.95
C LYS A 95 11.92 17.63 -11.20
N ARG A 96 12.14 16.32 -11.01
CA ARG A 96 12.17 15.26 -12.05
C ARG A 96 11.04 14.25 -11.84
N GLY A 97 10.00 14.64 -11.11
CA GLY A 97 8.84 13.81 -10.87
C GLY A 97 7.96 13.87 -12.09
N PHE A 98 7.39 12.73 -12.44
CA PHE A 98 6.34 12.56 -13.44
C PHE A 98 5.30 13.70 -13.44
N TRP A 99 4.95 14.23 -12.26
CA TRP A 99 3.95 15.27 -12.07
C TRP A 99 4.45 16.70 -12.23
N ALA A 100 5.71 16.98 -11.90
CA ALA A 100 6.24 18.35 -11.91
C ALA A 100 6.43 18.86 -13.35
N GLU A 101 6.98 18.01 -14.22
CA GLU A 101 7.20 18.33 -15.64
C GLU A 101 5.87 18.34 -16.42
N LEU A 102 4.95 17.41 -16.11
CA LEU A 102 3.70 17.26 -16.84
C LEU A 102 2.64 18.30 -16.44
N LEU A 103 2.53 18.64 -15.14
CA LEU A 103 1.45 19.48 -14.65
C LEU A 103 1.86 20.92 -14.41
N GLY A 104 3.16 21.23 -14.28
CA GLY A 104 3.61 22.56 -13.84
C GLY A 104 3.04 22.94 -12.47
N TYR A 105 2.71 21.94 -11.65
CA TYR A 105 2.15 22.12 -10.31
C TYR A 105 3.14 22.87 -9.42
N GLY A 106 4.44 22.59 -9.60
CA GLY A 106 5.53 23.28 -8.89
C GLY A 106 5.50 24.79 -9.08
N ASP A 107 5.20 25.29 -10.28
CA ASP A 107 5.26 26.73 -10.60
C ASP A 107 4.27 27.56 -9.77
N PHE A 108 3.07 27.03 -9.53
CA PHE A 108 2.09 27.66 -8.65
C PHE A 108 2.62 27.79 -7.22
N TYR A 109 3.19 26.73 -6.65
CA TYR A 109 3.74 26.75 -5.30
C TYR A 109 5.01 27.58 -5.18
N TYR A 110 5.86 27.60 -6.21
CA TYR A 110 7.01 28.51 -6.26
C TYR A 110 6.55 29.97 -6.30
N GLY A 111 5.54 30.30 -7.10
CA GLY A 111 4.93 31.64 -7.11
C GLY A 111 4.36 32.04 -5.74
N LEU A 112 3.62 31.14 -5.10
CA LEU A 112 3.08 31.34 -3.76
C LEU A 112 4.19 31.56 -2.72
N ALA A 113 5.27 30.78 -2.81
CA ALA A 113 6.42 30.90 -1.90
C ALA A 113 7.09 32.27 -2.03
N VAL A 114 7.33 32.74 -3.27
CA VAL A 114 7.91 34.07 -3.52
C VAL A 114 7.03 35.18 -2.95
N GLN A 115 5.72 35.13 -3.23
CA GLN A 115 4.77 36.12 -2.70
C GLN A 115 4.74 36.11 -1.17
N THR A 116 4.81 34.93 -0.55
CA THR A 116 4.87 34.81 0.92
C THR A 116 6.14 35.46 1.46
N ILE A 117 7.28 35.20 0.84
CA ILE A 117 8.57 35.82 1.22
C ILE A 117 8.50 37.34 1.10
N GLU A 118 7.93 37.88 0.01
CA GLU A 118 7.76 39.32 -0.20
C GLU A 118 6.88 39.97 0.88
N VAL A 119 5.76 39.34 1.25
CA VAL A 119 4.90 39.81 2.35
C VAL A 119 5.64 39.78 3.68
N CYS A 120 6.39 38.71 3.98
CA CYS A 120 7.18 38.62 5.21
C CYS A 120 8.29 39.67 5.27
N LEU A 121 8.98 39.94 4.14
CA LEU A 121 10.03 40.95 4.07
C LEU A 121 9.49 42.37 4.18
N SER A 122 8.37 42.68 3.51
CA SER A 122 7.74 44.01 3.54
C SER A 122 7.16 44.35 4.92
N THR A 123 6.58 43.37 5.61
CA THR A 123 5.97 43.57 6.93
C THR A 123 6.95 43.49 8.09
N ARG A 124 8.19 43.03 7.87
CA ARG A 124 9.23 42.79 8.89
C ARG A 124 9.44 43.95 9.88
N LYS A 125 9.38 45.20 9.41
CA LYS A 125 9.55 46.40 10.27
C LYS A 125 8.41 46.60 11.26
N HIS A 126 7.22 46.10 10.94
CA HIS A 126 6.00 46.31 11.72
C HIS A 126 5.73 45.16 12.69
N ASN A 127 6.05 43.93 12.30
CA ASN A 127 5.73 42.70 13.06
C ASN A 127 6.96 41.96 13.59
N GLY A 128 8.18 42.47 13.37
CA GLY A 128 9.42 41.83 13.81
C GLY A 128 9.77 40.55 13.02
N GLY A 129 9.08 40.26 11.93
CA GLY A 129 9.29 39.05 11.11
C GLY A 129 8.47 37.84 11.54
N LEU A 130 7.48 38.00 12.42
CA LEU A 130 6.56 36.95 12.82
C LEU A 130 5.13 37.33 12.44
N MET A 131 4.41 36.40 11.83
CA MET A 131 2.99 36.57 11.51
C MET A 131 2.24 35.25 11.65
N PRO A 132 1.01 35.25 12.18
CA PRO A 132 0.17 34.06 12.23
C PRO A 132 -0.37 33.73 10.82
N LEU A 133 -0.48 32.43 10.51
CA LEU A 133 -1.34 31.94 9.43
C LEU A 133 -2.78 32.02 9.93
N ARG A 134 -3.56 32.94 9.35
CA ARG A 134 -4.99 33.08 9.62
C ARG A 134 -5.83 32.27 8.65
#